data_AF-J9EBN9-F1
#
_entry.id   AF-J9EBN9-F1
#
_cell.length_a   1.000
_cell.length_b   1.000
_cell.length_c   1.000
_cell.angle_alpha   90.00
_cell.angle_beta   90.00
_cell.angle_gamma   90.00
#
_symmetry.space_group_name_H-M   'P 1'
#
loop_
_entity.id
_entity.type
_entity.pdbx_description
1 polymer ?
#
loop_
_entity_poly.entity_id
_entity_poly.type
_entity_poly.pdbx_seq_one_letter_code
_entity_poly.pdbx_strand_id
1 'polypeptide(L)'
;MVRAALCAASSRTVEHIVDMSKIRSQLNDQLRCLETRTEAQTAILLELNDYYRKKAELDGEYGKQLEKLAKNIMQKHKNERYKRDAWTLHSTCGLWQQLVDQTKEEAKQKMALADLYAARLTVLITQRADDLQRISRK
;
A
#
# COMPACT_ATOMS: atom_id res chain seq x y z
N MET A 1 70.40 17.20 10.68
CA MET A 1 69.32 16.37 11.29
C MET A 1 67.96 17.08 11.33
N VAL A 2 67.87 18.36 11.74
CA VAL A 2 66.60 19.12 11.83
C VAL A 2 65.78 19.17 10.51
N ARG A 3 66.43 19.37 9.37
CA ARG A 3 65.77 19.45 8.04
C ARG A 3 65.13 18.12 7.59
N ALA A 4 65.72 16.99 7.94
CA ALA A 4 65.17 15.66 7.63
C ALA A 4 63.96 15.32 8.52
N ALA A 5 64.01 15.72 9.80
CA ALA A 5 62.88 15.58 10.72
C ALA A 5 61.68 16.45 10.30
N LEU A 6 61.92 17.69 9.85
CA LEU A 6 60.89 18.57 9.30
C LEU A 6 60.26 18.00 8.02
N CYS A 7 61.06 17.42 7.12
CA CYS A 7 60.55 16.80 5.89
C CYS A 7 59.70 15.55 6.19
N ALA A 8 60.15 14.69 7.11
CA ALA A 8 59.41 13.51 7.54
C ALA A 8 58.11 13.86 8.31
N ALA A 9 58.13 14.92 9.11
CA ALA A 9 56.93 15.45 9.75
C ALA A 9 55.95 15.98 8.70
N SER A 10 56.43 16.82 7.76
CA SER A 10 55.63 17.33 6.65
C SER A 10 55.01 16.23 5.80
N SER A 11 55.74 15.16 5.52
CA SER A 11 55.24 14.01 4.74
C SER A 11 54.15 13.24 5.48
N ARG A 12 54.30 13.03 6.80
CA ARG A 12 53.26 12.43 7.65
C ARG A 12 52.00 13.30 7.72
N THR A 13 52.14 14.62 7.83
CA THR A 13 50.99 15.53 7.83
C THR A 13 50.21 15.42 6.51
N VAL A 14 50.92 15.31 5.37
CA VAL A 14 50.31 15.14 4.05
C VAL A 14 49.57 13.80 3.94
N GLU A 15 50.16 12.69 4.40
CA GLU A 15 49.49 11.38 4.44
C GLU A 15 48.20 11.41 5.27
N HIS A 16 48.25 11.99 6.47
CA HIS A 16 47.05 12.17 7.30
C HIS A 16 45.96 13.01 6.64
N ILE A 17 46.34 14.08 5.92
CA ILE A 17 45.38 14.91 5.16
C ILE A 17 44.75 14.10 4.02
N VAL A 18 45.54 13.28 3.32
CA VAL A 18 45.04 12.42 2.24
C VAL A 18 44.07 11.37 2.78
N ASP A 19 44.37 10.73 3.91
CA ASP A 19 43.48 9.74 4.51
C ASP A 19 42.18 10.36 5.04
N MET A 20 42.25 11.53 5.69
CA MET A 20 41.05 12.29 6.06
C MET A 20 40.19 12.66 4.83
N SER A 21 40.83 13.02 3.71
CA SER A 21 40.13 13.31 2.46
C SER A 21 39.42 12.07 1.90
N LYS A 22 40.08 10.90 1.91
CA LYS A 22 39.47 9.62 1.48
C LYS A 22 38.27 9.24 2.35
N ILE A 23 38.40 9.32 3.67
CA ILE A 23 37.31 9.03 4.61
C ILE A 23 36.13 9.98 4.34
N ARG A 24 36.40 11.29 4.17
CA ARG A 24 35.36 12.27 3.83
C ARG A 24 34.66 11.93 2.51
N SER A 25 35.41 11.52 1.48
CA SER A 25 34.84 11.10 0.21
C SER A 25 33.92 9.90 0.38
N GLN A 26 34.36 8.86 1.11
CA GLN A 26 33.56 7.66 1.36
C GLN A 26 32.28 7.96 2.14
N LEU A 27 32.34 8.84 3.16
CA LEU A 27 31.15 9.27 3.90
C LEU A 27 30.16 10.04 3.00
N ASN A 28 30.65 10.87 2.09
CA ASN A 28 29.80 11.56 1.11
C ASN A 28 29.16 10.58 0.11
N ASP A 29 29.89 9.55 -0.34
CA ASP A 29 29.33 8.49 -1.17
C ASP A 29 28.23 7.69 -0.43
N GLN A 30 28.46 7.38 0.84
CA GLN A 30 27.47 6.72 1.69
C GLN A 30 26.22 7.58 1.87
N LEU A 31 26.38 8.89 2.09
CA LEU A 31 25.25 9.82 2.21
C LEU A 31 24.41 9.84 0.92
N ARG A 32 25.05 9.96 -0.25
CA ARG A 32 24.37 9.89 -1.55
C ARG A 32 23.60 8.58 -1.74
N CYS A 33 24.21 7.46 -1.36
CA CYS A 33 23.55 6.15 -1.44
C CYS A 33 22.29 6.09 -0.56
N LEU A 34 22.34 6.67 0.65
CA LEU A 34 21.19 6.76 1.54
C LEU A 34 20.08 7.66 0.96
N GLU A 35 20.43 8.78 0.34
CA GLU A 35 19.50 9.68 -0.35
C GLU A 35 18.78 8.96 -1.49
N THR A 36 19.53 8.36 -2.42
CA THR A 36 18.96 7.61 -3.55
C THR A 36 18.06 6.46 -3.08
N ARG A 37 18.46 5.75 -2.02
CA ARG A 37 17.63 4.68 -1.44
C ARG A 37 16.32 5.21 -0.87
N THR A 38 16.36 6.36 -0.20
CA THR A 38 15.17 7.00 0.38
C THR A 38 14.21 7.45 -0.71
N GLU A 39 14.73 8.06 -1.78
CA GLU A 39 13.93 8.48 -2.94
C GLU A 39 13.23 7.29 -3.59
N ALA A 40 13.97 6.21 -3.87
CA ALA A 40 13.42 4.99 -4.44
C ALA A 40 12.32 4.37 -3.56
N GLN A 41 12.56 4.26 -2.25
CA GLN A 41 11.58 3.75 -1.31
C GLN A 41 10.32 4.63 -1.23
N THR A 42 10.49 5.95 -1.29
CA THR A 42 9.37 6.89 -1.30
C THR A 42 8.53 6.72 -2.56
N ALA A 43 9.18 6.63 -3.73
CA ALA A 43 8.49 6.39 -5.00
C ALA A 43 7.65 5.10 -4.97
N ILE A 44 8.23 4.00 -4.47
CA ILE A 44 7.53 2.72 -4.32
C ILE A 44 6.31 2.86 -3.38
N LEU A 45 6.43 3.60 -2.28
CA LEU A 45 5.30 3.83 -1.37
C LEU A 45 4.18 4.61 -2.06
N LEU A 46 4.50 5.61 -2.88
CA LEU A 46 3.51 6.38 -3.62
C LEU A 46 2.80 5.54 -4.70
N GLU A 47 3.53 4.68 -5.42
CA GLU A 47 2.94 3.72 -6.35
C GLU A 47 2.02 2.73 -5.65
N LEU A 48 2.44 2.20 -4.49
CA LEU A 48 1.62 1.31 -3.68
C LEU A 48 0.34 1.99 -3.18
N ASN A 49 0.45 3.27 -2.80
CA ASN A 49 -0.68 4.08 -2.38
C ASN A 49 -1.73 4.23 -3.49
N ASP A 50 -1.27 4.56 -4.70
CA ASP A 50 -2.13 4.71 -5.87
C ASP A 50 -2.80 3.38 -6.26
N TYR A 51 -2.04 2.28 -6.21
CA TYR A 51 -2.59 0.95 -6.42
C TYR A 51 -3.75 0.65 -5.46
N TYR A 52 -3.57 0.86 -4.15
CA TYR A 52 -4.63 0.58 -3.18
C TYR A 52 -5.81 1.54 -3.28
N ARG A 53 -5.61 2.79 -3.70
CA ARG A 53 -6.71 3.73 -4.00
C ARG A 53 -7.58 3.19 -5.14
N LYS A 54 -6.96 2.83 -6.27
CA LYS A 54 -7.66 2.24 -7.43
C LYS A 54 -8.31 0.90 -7.08
N LYS A 55 -7.63 0.08 -6.27
CA LYS A 55 -8.16 -1.21 -5.82
C LYS A 55 -9.40 -1.03 -4.93
N ALA A 56 -9.39 -0.04 -4.04
CA ALA A 56 -10.53 0.31 -3.20
C ALA A 56 -11.74 0.72 -4.03
N GLU A 57 -11.55 1.61 -5.01
CA GLU A 57 -12.61 2.04 -5.93
C GLU A 57 -13.22 0.84 -6.68
N LEU A 58 -12.38 -0.03 -7.24
CA LEU A 58 -12.81 -1.23 -7.97
C LEU A 58 -13.59 -2.20 -7.07
N ASP A 59 -13.07 -2.53 -5.89
CA ASP A 59 -13.75 -3.45 -4.96
C ASP A 59 -15.06 -2.84 -4.43
N GLY A 60 -15.10 -1.53 -4.19
CA GLY A 60 -16.31 -0.83 -3.75
C GLY A 60 -17.40 -0.81 -4.82
N GLU A 61 -17.04 -0.57 -6.08
CA GLU A 61 -17.95 -0.63 -7.22
C GLU A 61 -18.49 -2.05 -7.45
N TYR A 62 -17.61 -3.05 -7.40
CA TYR A 62 -18.01 -4.45 -7.50
C TYR A 62 -18.99 -4.85 -6.38
N GLY A 63 -18.71 -4.46 -5.14
CA GLY A 63 -19.61 -4.67 -4.00
C GLY A 63 -20.99 -4.04 -4.22
N LYS A 64 -21.07 -2.79 -4.71
CA LYS A 64 -22.34 -2.12 -5.04
C LYS A 64 -23.12 -2.86 -6.14
N GLN A 65 -22.43 -3.37 -7.16
CA GLN A 65 -23.06 -4.12 -8.25
C GLN A 65 -23.66 -5.44 -7.74
N LEU A 66 -22.95 -6.17 -6.88
CA LEU A 66 -23.45 -7.37 -6.21
C LEU A 66 -24.65 -7.07 -5.32
N GLU A 67 -24.60 -5.99 -4.54
CA GLU A 67 -25.73 -5.58 -3.70
C GLU A 67 -26.99 -5.27 -4.54
N LYS A 68 -26.81 -4.54 -5.64
CA LYS A 68 -27.87 -4.24 -6.61
C LYS A 68 -28.44 -5.51 -7.24
N LEU A 69 -27.59 -6.47 -7.62
CA LEU A 69 -28.01 -7.77 -8.15
C LEU A 69 -28.89 -8.52 -7.15
N ALA A 70 -28.42 -8.66 -5.90
CA ALA A 70 -29.15 -9.34 -4.85
C ALA A 70 -30.50 -8.65 -4.54
N LYS A 71 -30.53 -7.31 -4.45
CA LYS A 71 -31.76 -6.53 -4.25
C LYS A 71 -32.77 -6.76 -5.37
N ASN A 72 -32.33 -6.72 -6.63
CA ASN A 72 -33.20 -6.93 -7.79
C ASN A 72 -33.79 -8.34 -7.83
N ILE A 73 -33.00 -9.36 -7.55
CA ILE A 73 -33.45 -10.75 -7.49
C ILE A 73 -34.50 -10.92 -6.37
N MET A 74 -34.23 -10.39 -5.18
CA MET A 74 -35.16 -10.42 -4.06
C MET A 74 -36.47 -9.68 -4.35
N GLN A 75 -36.41 -8.52 -5.01
CA GLN A 75 -37.59 -7.75 -5.36
C GLN A 75 -38.47 -8.50 -6.37
N LYS A 76 -37.87 -9.10 -7.40
CA LYS A 76 -38.60 -9.95 -8.36
C LYS A 76 -39.27 -11.13 -7.65
N HIS A 77 -38.54 -11.83 -6.78
CA HIS A 77 -39.09 -12.93 -6.00
C HIS A 77 -40.28 -12.51 -5.14
N LYS A 78 -40.19 -11.36 -4.45
CA LYS A 78 -41.30 -10.80 -3.66
C LYS A 78 -42.53 -10.50 -4.53
N ASN A 79 -42.32 -9.93 -5.72
CA ASN A 79 -43.39 -9.58 -6.65
C ASN A 79 -44.07 -10.80 -7.29
N GLU A 80 -43.46 -11.98 -7.26
CA GLU A 80 -44.03 -13.20 -7.88
C GLU A 80 -44.55 -14.20 -6.83
N ARG A 81 -44.43 -13.88 -5.53
CA ARG A 81 -44.75 -14.78 -4.41
C ARG A 81 -46.14 -15.38 -4.47
N TYR A 82 -47.15 -14.60 -4.88
CA TYR A 82 -48.55 -15.04 -4.98
C TYR A 82 -48.82 -16.02 -6.13
N LYS A 83 -47.86 -16.23 -7.04
CA LYS A 83 -47.94 -17.25 -8.09
C LYS A 83 -47.16 -18.52 -7.73
N ARG A 84 -46.63 -18.61 -6.50
CA ARG A 84 -45.54 -19.49 -6.09
C ARG A 84 -45.80 -20.16 -4.74
N ASP A 85 -47.05 -20.53 -4.46
CA ASP A 85 -47.47 -21.02 -3.14
C ASP A 85 -46.74 -22.29 -2.68
N ALA A 86 -46.40 -23.20 -3.62
CA ALA A 86 -45.62 -24.41 -3.33
C ALA A 86 -44.10 -24.23 -3.38
N TRP A 87 -43.60 -23.03 -3.74
CA TRP A 87 -42.18 -22.83 -4.04
C TRP A 87 -41.26 -23.16 -2.86
N THR A 88 -41.68 -22.80 -1.65
CA THR A 88 -40.92 -23.05 -0.41
C THR A 88 -40.79 -24.54 -0.06
N LEU A 89 -41.61 -25.41 -0.68
CA LEU A 89 -41.57 -26.86 -0.45
C LEU A 89 -40.48 -27.56 -1.29
N HIS A 90 -39.85 -26.86 -2.22
CA HIS A 90 -38.81 -27.42 -3.09
C HIS A 90 -37.41 -27.11 -2.56
N SER A 91 -36.53 -28.12 -2.47
CA SER A 91 -35.13 -27.94 -2.05
C SER A 91 -34.35 -26.97 -2.94
N THR A 92 -34.71 -26.87 -4.22
CA THR A 92 -34.15 -25.90 -5.17
C THR A 92 -34.43 -24.44 -4.76
N CYS A 93 -35.51 -24.17 -4.02
CA CYS A 93 -35.74 -22.86 -3.43
C CYS A 93 -34.68 -22.52 -2.38
N GLY A 94 -34.31 -23.50 -1.55
CA GLY A 94 -33.26 -23.33 -0.55
C GLY A 94 -31.91 -23.00 -1.19
N LEU A 95 -31.55 -23.71 -2.26
CA LEU A 95 -30.33 -23.43 -3.03
C LEU A 95 -30.34 -22.02 -3.64
N TRP A 96 -31.47 -21.61 -4.21
CA TRP A 96 -31.62 -20.25 -4.75
C TRP A 96 -31.46 -19.19 -3.67
N GLN A 97 -32.10 -19.37 -2.50
CA GLN A 97 -32.00 -18.43 -1.38
C GLN A 97 -30.56 -18.32 -0.87
N GLN A 98 -29.88 -19.47 -0.71
CA GLN A 98 -28.47 -19.50 -0.32
C GLN A 98 -27.58 -18.73 -1.30
N LEU A 99 -27.80 -18.87 -2.61
CA LEU A 99 -27.01 -18.16 -3.62
C LEU A 99 -27.21 -16.64 -3.53
N VAL A 100 -28.45 -16.19 -3.29
CA VAL A 100 -28.75 -14.77 -3.08
C VAL A 100 -28.08 -14.24 -1.82
N ASP A 101 -28.08 -15.02 -0.74
CA ASP A 101 -27.46 -14.61 0.53
C ASP A 101 -25.93 -14.61 0.44
N GLN A 102 -25.32 -15.56 -0.27
CA GLN A 102 -23.89 -15.53 -0.60
C GLN A 102 -23.52 -14.29 -1.41
N THR A 103 -24.34 -13.90 -2.39
CA THR A 103 -24.12 -12.67 -3.17
C THR A 103 -24.15 -11.41 -2.28
N LYS A 104 -25.08 -11.35 -1.31
CA LYS A 104 -25.13 -10.23 -0.34
C LYS A 104 -23.91 -10.21 0.55
N GLU A 105 -23.45 -11.37 0.99
CA GLU A 105 -22.28 -11.47 1.87
C GLU A 105 -21.00 -11.08 1.12
N GLU A 106 -20.84 -11.54 -0.11
CA GLU A 106 -19.72 -11.10 -0.97
C GLU A 106 -19.75 -9.58 -1.20
N ALA A 107 -20.93 -9.00 -1.46
CA ALA A 107 -21.08 -7.55 -1.58
C ALA A 107 -20.55 -6.80 -0.35
N LYS A 108 -20.94 -7.24 0.86
CA LYS A 108 -20.48 -6.64 2.12
C LYS A 108 -18.97 -6.78 2.29
N GLN A 109 -18.41 -7.95 2.02
CA GLN A 109 -16.97 -8.20 2.15
C GLN A 109 -16.16 -7.30 1.21
N LYS A 110 -16.62 -7.14 -0.03
CA LYS A 110 -15.99 -6.27 -1.03
C LYS A 110 -16.02 -4.80 -0.61
N MET A 111 -17.15 -4.32 -0.10
CA MET A 111 -17.26 -2.96 0.42
C MET A 111 -16.37 -2.75 1.67
N ALA A 112 -16.33 -3.72 2.58
CA ALA A 112 -15.46 -3.64 3.76
C ALA A 112 -13.97 -3.60 3.40
N LEU A 113 -13.53 -4.37 2.39
CA LEU A 113 -12.17 -4.31 1.87
C LEU A 113 -11.88 -2.95 1.23
N ALA A 114 -12.81 -2.43 0.43
CA ALA A 114 -12.68 -1.11 -0.16
C ALA A 114 -12.50 -0.01 0.90
N ASP A 115 -13.32 -0.03 1.95
CA ASP A 115 -13.22 0.92 3.06
C ASP A 115 -11.90 0.76 3.83
N LEU A 116 -11.46 -0.47 4.09
CA LEU A 116 -10.18 -0.73 4.75
C LEU A 116 -9.00 -0.17 3.95
N TYR A 117 -9.01 -0.37 2.63
CA TYR A 117 -7.98 0.16 1.75
C TYR A 117 -8.00 1.68 1.73
N ALA A 118 -9.17 2.29 1.51
CA ALA A 118 -9.32 3.73 1.34
C ALA A 118 -9.13 4.52 2.65
N ALA A 119 -9.63 4.02 3.78
CA ALA A 119 -9.64 4.77 5.04
C ALA A 119 -8.41 4.51 5.91
N ARG A 120 -7.77 3.34 5.76
CA ARG A 120 -6.64 2.95 6.62
C ARG A 120 -5.36 2.75 5.86
N LEU A 121 -5.35 1.88 4.84
CA LEU A 121 -4.10 1.45 4.22
C LEU A 121 -3.41 2.59 3.46
N THR A 122 -4.17 3.33 2.65
CA THR A 122 -3.66 4.51 1.93
C THR A 122 -3.09 5.56 2.90
N VAL A 123 -3.81 5.87 3.98
CA VAL A 123 -3.37 6.85 5.00
C VAL A 123 -2.04 6.41 5.63
N LEU A 124 -1.91 5.14 6.04
CA LEU A 124 -0.69 4.62 6.64
C LEU A 124 0.50 4.65 5.67
N ILE A 125 0.27 4.33 4.39
CA ILE A 125 1.32 4.38 3.37
C ILE A 125 1.80 5.82 3.16
N THR A 126 0.88 6.79 3.08
CA THR A 126 1.22 8.21 2.95
C THR A 126 2.02 8.69 4.15
N GLN A 127 1.55 8.40 5.37
CA GLN A 127 2.28 8.75 6.59
C GLN A 127 3.69 8.16 6.61
N ARG A 128 3.84 6.90 6.18
CA ARG A 128 5.14 6.25 6.10
C ARG A 128 6.07 6.89 5.07
N ALA A 129 5.53 7.34 3.93
CA ALA A 129 6.30 8.07 2.92
C ALA A 129 6.79 9.42 3.47
N ASP A 130 5.91 10.16 4.16
CA ASP A 130 6.25 11.44 4.78
C ASP A 130 7.30 11.29 5.90
N ASP A 131 7.15 10.26 6.74
CA ASP A 131 8.11 9.95 7.80
C ASP A 131 9.49 9.58 7.24
N LEU A 132 9.53 8.81 6.16
CA LEU A 132 10.78 8.43 5.50
C LEU A 132 11.52 9.67 4.97
N GLN A 133 10.81 10.58 4.29
CA GLN A 133 11.38 11.83 3.82
C GLN A 133 11.81 12.76 4.96
N ARG A 134 11.06 12.77 6.08
CA ARG A 134 11.39 13.59 7.24
C ARG A 134 12.66 13.09 7.93
N ILE A 135 12.84 11.78 8.04
CA ILE A 135 14.04 11.17 8.64
C ILE A 135 15.25 11.41 7.76
N SER A 136 15.13 11.33 6.43
CA SER A 136 16.27 11.51 5.53
C SER A 136 16.81 12.94 5.45
N ARG A 137 16.00 13.93 5.84
CA ARG A 137 16.38 15.36 5.87
C ARG A 137 17.00 15.79 7.20
N LYS A 138 17.01 14.92 8.21
CA LYS A 138 17.63 15.16 9.51
C LYS A 138 19.06 14.65 9.53
#